data_AF-N8RLI2-F1
#
_entry.id   AF-N8RLI2-F1
#
_cell.length_a   1.000
_cell.length_b   1.000
_cell.length_c   1.000
_cell.angle_alpha   90.00
_cell.angle_beta   90.00
_cell.angle_gamma   90.00
#
_symmetry.space_group_name_H-M   'P 1'
#
loop_
_entity.id
_entity.type
_entity.pdbx_description
1 polymer ?
#
loop_
_entity_poly.entity_id
_entity_poly.type
_entity_poly.pdbx_seq_one_letter_code
_entity_poly.pdbx_strand_id
1 'polypeptide(L)'
;MLLLSSSAQHIYWLGRYLFRIEYMASHLPFTDDQQAARFAQALCLHIDDAESLNQFMLDRQQPYSLMSQLEIARDNIQELRGLLSSETYAELNQLIKNVIPDVPTIQNIVKECCAILKTEQEDIALFFHIGQGMEQIDTCFRLQHNIHDVLNTIDSVIERLFHLGWDDLQPSWKILKNQPDLNQFYAFTYKLENQFEVFA
;
A
#
# COMPACT_ATOMS: atom_id res chain seq x y z
N MET A 1 -6.82 21.90 -7.47
CA MET A 1 -6.31 21.34 -8.74
C MET A 1 -7.15 20.10 -8.99
N LEU A 2 -7.76 19.92 -10.17
CA LEU A 2 -8.43 18.65 -10.47
C LEU A 2 -7.34 17.61 -10.73
N LEU A 3 -7.18 16.68 -9.80
CA LEU A 3 -6.20 15.61 -9.92
C LEU A 3 -6.66 14.68 -11.05
N LEU A 4 -5.80 14.46 -12.06
CA LEU A 4 -6.13 13.55 -13.16
C LEU A 4 -6.26 12.12 -12.62
N SER A 5 -7.18 11.35 -13.17
CA SER A 5 -7.55 10.03 -12.65
C SER A 5 -6.39 9.03 -12.67
N SER A 6 -5.52 9.09 -13.70
CA SER A 6 -4.28 8.31 -13.78
C SER A 6 -3.28 8.70 -12.67
N SER A 7 -3.14 9.99 -12.37
CA SER A 7 -2.30 10.48 -11.28
C SER A 7 -2.81 10.03 -9.91
N ALA A 8 -4.13 10.03 -9.71
CA ALA A 8 -4.75 9.54 -8.47
C ALA A 8 -4.47 8.04 -8.27
N GLN A 9 -4.54 7.28 -9.36
CA GLN A 9 -4.25 5.86 -9.38
C GLN A 9 -2.79 5.57 -8.98
N HIS A 10 -1.82 6.31 -9.52
CA HIS A 10 -0.41 6.15 -9.14
C HIS A 10 -0.16 6.47 -7.66
N ILE A 11 -0.79 7.52 -7.11
CA ILE A 11 -0.69 7.84 -5.68
C ILE A 11 -1.32 6.74 -4.82
N TYR A 12 -2.50 6.26 -5.21
CA TYR A 12 -3.21 5.17 -4.54
C TYR A 12 -2.34 3.91 -4.46
N TRP A 13 -1.77 3.49 -5.60
CA TRP A 13 -0.88 2.33 -5.64
C TRP A 13 0.40 2.55 -4.86
N LEU A 14 0.99 3.74 -4.92
CA LEU A 14 2.16 4.09 -4.10
C LEU A 14 1.87 3.91 -2.60
N GLY A 15 0.69 4.35 -2.13
CA GLY A 15 0.23 4.11 -0.76
C GLY A 15 0.18 2.63 -0.40
N ARG A 16 -0.37 1.81 -1.30
CA ARG A 16 -0.41 0.34 -1.09
C ARG A 16 0.99 -0.25 -0.99
N TYR A 17 1.88 0.05 -1.93
CA TYR A 17 3.22 -0.51 -1.96
C TYR A 17 4.03 -0.11 -0.73
N LEU A 18 4.02 1.17 -0.34
CA LEU A 18 4.77 1.62 0.83
C LEU A 18 4.24 0.99 2.13
N PHE A 19 2.91 0.89 2.31
CA PHE A 19 2.36 0.19 3.47
C PHE A 19 2.79 -1.28 3.50
N ARG A 20 2.68 -1.98 2.36
CA ARG A 20 3.07 -3.39 2.25
C ARG A 20 4.54 -3.60 2.63
N ILE A 21 5.44 -2.77 2.11
CA ILE A 21 6.87 -2.86 2.39
C ILE A 21 7.13 -2.61 3.88
N GLU A 22 6.55 -1.56 4.46
CA GLU A 22 6.69 -1.25 5.89
C GLU A 22 6.24 -2.44 6.76
N TYR A 23 5.06 -2.98 6.45
CA TYR A 23 4.47 -4.10 7.18
C TYR A 23 5.32 -5.36 7.08
N MET A 24 5.78 -5.74 5.88
CA MET A 24 6.64 -6.92 5.70
C MET A 24 7.97 -6.74 6.42
N ALA A 25 8.58 -5.55 6.29
CA ALA A 25 9.85 -5.25 6.93
C ALA A 25 9.76 -5.27 8.46
N SER A 26 8.62 -4.91 9.07
CA SER A 26 8.43 -4.95 10.53
C SER A 26 8.43 -6.37 11.12
N HIS A 27 8.31 -7.41 10.30
CA HIS A 27 8.35 -8.81 10.74
C HIS A 27 9.72 -9.46 10.52
N LEU A 28 10.64 -8.79 9.83
CA LEU A 28 11.95 -9.32 9.51
C LEU A 28 13.02 -8.90 10.54
N PRO A 29 14.03 -9.74 10.77
CA PRO A 29 14.16 -11.11 10.27
C PRO A 29 13.29 -12.09 11.07
N PHE A 30 12.77 -13.12 10.40
CA PHE A 30 12.18 -14.27 11.08
C PHE A 30 13.28 -15.12 11.73
N THR A 31 13.02 -15.62 12.93
CA THR A 31 13.91 -16.55 13.66
C THR A 31 13.20 -17.86 14.04
N ASP A 32 11.90 -17.95 13.77
CA ASP A 32 11.05 -19.10 14.04
C ASP A 32 10.42 -19.61 12.74
N ASP A 33 10.68 -20.87 12.39
CA ASP A 33 10.24 -21.47 11.13
C ASP A 33 8.70 -21.55 11.04
N GLN A 34 8.02 -21.79 12.16
CA GLN A 34 6.56 -21.88 12.16
C GLN A 34 5.92 -20.51 11.89
N GLN A 35 6.48 -19.44 12.47
CA GLN A 35 6.07 -18.07 12.20
C GLN A 35 6.34 -17.70 10.74
N ALA A 36 7.53 -18.03 10.22
CA ALA A 36 7.90 -17.79 8.83
C ALA A 36 6.95 -18.51 7.86
N ALA A 37 6.70 -19.81 8.07
CA ALA A 37 5.81 -20.60 7.23
C ALA A 37 4.37 -20.05 7.20
N ARG A 38 3.83 -19.62 8.35
CA ARG A 38 2.50 -18.98 8.41
C ARG A 38 2.48 -17.65 7.64
N PHE A 39 3.53 -16.84 7.77
CA PHE A 39 3.64 -15.57 7.06
C PHE A 39 3.77 -15.79 5.55
N ALA A 40 4.60 -16.74 5.12
CA ALA A 40 4.74 -17.15 3.73
C ALA A 40 3.40 -17.64 3.14
N GLN A 41 2.67 -18.49 3.87
CA GLN A 41 1.36 -18.98 3.46
C GLN A 41 0.34 -17.85 3.26
N ALA A 42 0.35 -16.84 4.14
CA ALA A 42 -0.53 -15.66 4.00
C ALA A 42 -0.24 -14.86 2.72
N LEU A 43 0.99 -14.95 2.20
CA LEU A 43 1.42 -14.38 0.92
C LEU A 43 1.31 -15.37 -0.26
N CYS A 44 0.69 -16.53 -0.05
CA CYS A 44 0.61 -17.62 -1.03
C CYS A 44 1.99 -18.12 -1.51
N LEU A 45 3.01 -18.07 -0.64
CA LEU A 45 4.35 -18.58 -0.89
C LEU A 45 4.53 -19.98 -0.31
N HIS A 46 5.30 -20.83 -0.99
CA HIS A 46 5.65 -22.18 -0.55
C HIS A 46 7.04 -22.19 0.09
N ILE A 47 7.16 -21.55 1.26
CA ILE A 47 8.41 -21.44 2.02
C ILE A 47 8.11 -21.86 3.46
N ASP A 48 8.87 -22.83 3.98
CA ASP A 48 8.57 -23.49 5.24
C ASP A 48 9.57 -23.16 6.36
N ASP A 49 10.61 -22.37 6.09
CA ASP A 49 11.68 -22.02 7.04
C ASP A 49 12.05 -20.52 7.01
N ALA A 50 12.57 -20.05 8.14
CA ALA A 50 12.86 -18.64 8.37
C ALA A 50 14.03 -18.13 7.52
N GLU A 51 15.07 -18.94 7.30
CA GLU A 51 16.24 -18.55 6.51
C GLU A 51 15.86 -18.28 5.05
N SER A 52 15.17 -19.21 4.42
CA SER A 52 14.66 -19.09 3.05
C SER A 52 13.74 -17.90 2.88
N LEU A 53 12.83 -17.65 3.84
CA LEU A 53 11.93 -16.50 3.76
C LEU A 53 12.68 -15.17 3.89
N ASN A 54 13.64 -15.08 4.82
CA ASN A 54 14.48 -13.88 4.96
C ASN A 54 15.28 -13.59 3.68
N GLN A 55 15.84 -14.62 3.04
CA GLN A 55 16.54 -14.49 1.76
C GLN A 55 15.58 -14.06 0.64
N PHE A 56 14.43 -14.71 0.53
CA PHE A 56 13.38 -14.38 -0.45
C PHE A 56 12.96 -12.91 -0.36
N MET A 57 12.78 -12.39 0.86
CA MET A 57 12.31 -11.02 1.09
C MET A 57 13.31 -9.93 0.67
N LEU A 58 14.58 -10.26 0.50
CA LEU A 58 15.63 -9.33 0.04
C LEU A 58 16.08 -9.57 -1.40
N ASP A 59 15.63 -10.67 -2.04
CA ASP A 59 15.98 -11.00 -3.41
C ASP A 59 15.18 -10.15 -4.42
N ARG A 60 15.88 -9.31 -5.18
CA ARG A 60 15.31 -8.44 -6.22
C ARG A 60 14.57 -9.21 -7.32
N GLN A 61 14.89 -10.48 -7.53
CA GLN A 61 14.24 -11.30 -8.56
C GLN A 61 12.87 -11.83 -8.12
N GLN A 62 12.56 -11.78 -6.82
CA GLN A 62 11.29 -12.27 -6.30
C GLN A 62 10.24 -11.14 -6.34
N PRO A 63 9.11 -11.31 -7.05
CA PRO A 63 8.12 -10.24 -7.23
C PRO A 63 7.53 -9.69 -5.92
N TYR A 64 7.50 -10.49 -4.86
CA TYR A 64 6.95 -10.10 -3.56
C TYR A 64 8.02 -9.64 -2.56
N SER A 65 9.30 -9.59 -2.94
CA SER A 65 10.36 -9.11 -2.05
C SER A 65 10.22 -7.62 -1.75
N LEU A 66 10.80 -7.18 -0.64
CA LEU A 66 10.86 -5.76 -0.28
C LEU A 66 11.48 -4.93 -1.41
N MET A 67 12.52 -5.47 -2.05
CA MET A 67 13.24 -4.74 -3.09
C MET A 67 12.43 -4.63 -4.38
N SER A 68 11.79 -5.69 -4.84
CA SER A 68 10.96 -5.63 -6.05
C SER A 68 9.77 -4.69 -5.85
N GLN A 69 9.14 -4.74 -4.68
CA GLN A 69 8.05 -3.81 -4.34
C GLN A 69 8.52 -2.35 -4.27
N LEU A 70 9.74 -2.10 -3.76
CA LEU A 70 10.32 -0.76 -3.72
C LEU A 70 10.66 -0.23 -5.11
N GLU A 71 11.05 -1.09 -6.05
CA GLU A 71 11.23 -0.72 -7.46
C GLU A 71 9.90 -0.31 -8.10
N ILE A 72 8.81 -1.02 -7.83
CA ILE A 72 7.48 -0.63 -8.30
C ILE A 72 7.02 0.70 -7.68
N ALA A 73 7.30 0.90 -6.38
CA ALA A 73 7.03 2.18 -5.71
C ALA A 73 7.81 3.33 -6.36
N ARG A 74 9.08 3.11 -6.73
CA ARG A 74 9.89 4.08 -7.46
C ARG A 74 9.30 4.41 -8.82
N ASP A 75 8.82 3.42 -9.55
CA ASP A 75 8.23 3.65 -10.87
C ASP A 75 6.95 4.48 -10.75
N ASN A 76 6.09 4.20 -9.75
CA ASN A 76 4.96 5.07 -9.43
C ASN A 76 5.39 6.50 -9.11
N ILE A 77 6.47 6.70 -8.34
CA ILE A 77 7.00 8.03 -8.05
C ILE A 77 7.41 8.77 -9.34
N GLN A 78 7.97 8.09 -10.34
CA GLN A 78 8.31 8.73 -11.62
C GLN A 78 7.06 9.25 -12.36
N GLU A 79 5.97 8.49 -12.34
CA GLU A 79 4.71 8.88 -12.99
C GLU A 79 4.02 10.07 -12.31
N LEU A 80 4.44 10.44 -11.09
CA LEU A 80 3.93 11.59 -10.35
C LEU A 80 4.69 12.88 -10.63
N ARG A 81 5.58 12.89 -11.63
CA ARG A 81 6.32 14.09 -12.04
C ARG A 81 5.35 15.17 -12.53
N GLY A 82 5.47 16.37 -11.96
CA GLY A 82 4.63 17.52 -12.30
C GLY A 82 3.29 17.56 -11.57
N LEU A 83 2.94 16.50 -10.83
CA LEU A 83 1.85 16.50 -9.86
C LEU A 83 2.35 16.86 -8.46
N LEU A 84 3.42 16.19 -8.01
CA LEU A 84 4.07 16.49 -6.75
C LEU A 84 4.77 17.85 -6.83
N SER A 85 4.96 18.49 -5.68
CA SER A 85 5.83 19.66 -5.60
C SER A 85 7.24 19.28 -6.06
N SER A 86 7.97 20.22 -6.67
CA SER A 86 9.33 19.97 -7.16
C SER A 86 10.27 19.51 -6.05
N GLU A 87 10.06 20.00 -4.83
CA GLU A 87 10.83 19.64 -3.64
C GLU A 87 10.55 18.19 -3.22
N THR A 88 9.28 17.84 -3.00
CA THR A 88 8.87 16.47 -2.65
C THR A 88 9.28 15.46 -3.71
N TYR A 89 9.09 15.78 -5.00
CA TYR A 89 9.51 14.88 -6.08
C TYR A 89 11.02 14.61 -6.02
N ALA A 90 11.84 15.65 -5.83
CA ALA A 90 13.28 15.51 -5.75
C ALA A 90 13.72 14.70 -4.51
N GLU A 91 13.11 14.98 -3.36
CA GLU A 91 13.40 14.29 -2.10
C GLU A 91 13.05 12.80 -2.16
N LEU A 92 11.84 12.46 -2.63
CA LEU A 92 11.42 11.07 -2.82
C LEU A 92 12.37 10.32 -3.77
N ASN A 93 12.74 10.95 -4.89
CA ASN A 93 13.69 10.37 -5.84
C ASN A 93 15.07 10.15 -5.22
N GLN A 94 15.51 11.02 -4.32
CA GLN A 94 16.78 10.86 -3.62
C GLN A 94 16.74 9.68 -2.65
N LEU A 95 15.66 9.53 -1.87
CA LEU A 95 15.51 8.47 -0.87
C LEU A 95 15.52 7.07 -1.48
N ILE A 96 14.82 6.89 -2.60
CA ILE A 96 14.66 5.59 -3.25
C ILE A 96 15.77 5.29 -4.28
N LYS A 97 16.78 6.15 -4.38
CA LYS A 97 17.91 5.96 -5.29
C LYS A 97 18.96 5.05 -4.68
N ASN A 98 19.38 4.04 -5.44
CA ASN A 98 20.49 3.15 -5.07
C ASN A 98 20.32 2.47 -3.70
N VAL A 99 19.12 1.98 -3.39
CA VAL A 99 18.80 1.36 -2.10
C VAL A 99 19.60 0.07 -1.90
N ILE A 100 20.23 -0.01 -0.73
CA ILE A 100 20.92 -1.20 -0.25
C ILE A 100 19.85 -2.20 0.23
N PRO A 101 19.94 -3.48 -0.15
CA PRO A 101 18.94 -4.49 0.22
C PRO A 101 19.13 -4.95 1.67
N ASP A 102 18.84 -4.06 2.62
CA ASP A 102 18.82 -4.34 4.04
C ASP A 102 17.54 -3.81 4.70
N VAL A 103 17.00 -4.58 5.66
CA VAL A 103 15.69 -4.30 6.26
C VAL A 103 15.65 -2.93 6.96
N PRO A 104 16.59 -2.56 7.84
CA PRO A 104 16.55 -1.26 8.51
C PRO A 104 16.59 -0.06 7.56
N THR A 105 17.43 -0.11 6.52
CA THR A 105 17.50 0.95 5.50
C THR A 105 16.19 1.06 4.75
N ILE A 106 15.61 -0.06 4.31
CA ILE A 106 14.32 -0.08 3.61
C ILE A 106 13.21 0.50 4.50
N GLN A 107 13.15 0.11 5.77
CA GLN A 107 12.18 0.66 6.73
C GLN A 107 12.31 2.17 6.86
N ASN A 108 13.54 2.68 7.00
CA ASN A 108 13.78 4.10 7.14
C ASN A 108 13.35 4.88 5.87
N ILE A 109 13.71 4.37 4.69
CA ILE A 109 13.31 4.96 3.41
C ILE A 109 11.78 5.03 3.30
N VAL A 110 11.08 3.92 3.55
CA VAL A 110 9.62 3.87 3.45
C VAL A 110 8.96 4.83 4.43
N LYS A 111 9.47 4.88 5.67
CA LYS A 111 8.99 5.81 6.70
C LYS A 111 9.14 7.28 6.26
N GLU A 112 10.30 7.63 5.72
CA GLU A 112 10.57 8.99 5.22
C GLU A 112 9.69 9.32 4.01
N CYS A 113 9.56 8.41 3.04
CA CYS A 113 8.64 8.58 1.91
C CYS A 113 7.19 8.81 2.36
N CYS A 114 6.71 8.02 3.34
CA CYS A 114 5.37 8.19 3.90
C CYS A 114 5.22 9.55 4.59
N ALA A 115 6.22 10.01 5.33
CA ALA A 115 6.16 11.31 6.01
C ALA A 115 6.05 12.45 5.00
N ILE A 116 6.86 12.42 3.94
CA ILE A 116 6.85 13.43 2.88
C ILE A 116 5.48 13.47 2.17
N LEU A 117 4.99 12.31 1.70
CA LEU A 117 3.72 12.22 0.96
C LEU A 117 2.50 12.67 1.77
N LYS A 118 2.56 12.54 3.11
CA LYS A 118 1.49 13.02 4.00
C LYS A 118 1.45 14.53 4.17
N THR A 119 2.52 15.24 3.82
CA THR A 119 2.59 16.71 3.87
C THR A 119 2.23 17.39 2.55
N GLU A 120 2.02 16.61 1.50
CA GLU A 120 1.60 17.12 0.19
C GLU A 120 0.15 17.64 0.21
N GLN A 121 -0.27 18.21 -0.92
CA GLN A 121 -1.62 18.74 -1.10
C GLN A 121 -2.71 17.74 -0.68
N GLU A 122 -3.83 18.27 -0.19
CA GLU A 122 -4.88 17.49 0.49
C GLU A 122 -5.36 16.26 -0.32
N ASP A 123 -5.58 16.41 -1.63
CA ASP A 123 -6.03 15.31 -2.49
C ASP A 123 -4.95 14.24 -2.66
N ILE A 124 -3.68 14.62 -2.77
CA ILE A 124 -2.54 13.69 -2.86
C ILE A 124 -2.45 12.89 -1.57
N ALA A 125 -2.46 13.58 -0.42
CA ALA A 125 -2.45 12.92 0.88
C ALA A 125 -3.68 12.02 1.07
N LEU A 126 -4.85 12.41 0.56
CA LEU A 126 -6.08 11.60 0.63
C LEU A 126 -5.93 10.29 -0.15
N PHE A 127 -5.60 10.33 -1.44
CA PHE A 127 -5.44 9.12 -2.25
C PHE A 127 -4.33 8.21 -1.73
N PHE A 128 -3.26 8.81 -1.19
CA PHE A 128 -2.18 8.07 -0.55
C PHE A 128 -2.69 7.30 0.68
N HIS A 129 -3.42 7.95 1.57
CA HIS A 129 -4.01 7.31 2.76
C HIS A 129 -5.05 6.24 2.40
N ILE A 130 -5.83 6.45 1.34
CA ILE A 130 -6.77 5.42 0.85
C ILE A 130 -5.99 4.19 0.39
N GLY A 131 -4.90 4.37 -0.36
CA GLY A 131 -3.99 3.30 -0.73
C GLY A 131 -3.47 2.52 0.48
N GLN A 132 -2.92 3.23 1.47
CA GLN A 132 -2.44 2.61 2.71
C GLN A 132 -3.55 1.82 3.42
N GLY A 133 -4.76 2.41 3.52
CA GLY A 133 -5.90 1.77 4.15
C GLY A 133 -6.36 0.50 3.43
N MET A 134 -6.41 0.51 2.10
CA MET A 134 -6.78 -0.67 1.33
C MET A 134 -5.77 -1.80 1.52
N GLU A 135 -4.48 -1.48 1.54
CA GLU A 135 -3.45 -2.50 1.80
C GLU A 135 -3.49 -3.01 3.24
N GLN A 136 -3.84 -2.16 4.21
CA GLN A 136 -4.02 -2.57 5.60
C GLN A 136 -5.19 -3.57 5.75
N ILE A 137 -6.33 -3.29 5.10
CA ILE A 137 -7.48 -4.20 5.06
C ILE A 137 -7.09 -5.54 4.42
N ASP A 138 -6.44 -5.49 3.25
CA ASP A 138 -5.97 -6.67 2.51
C ASP A 138 -5.02 -7.53 3.36
N THR A 139 -4.09 -6.88 4.05
CA THR A 139 -3.15 -7.53 4.98
C THR A 139 -3.87 -8.16 6.18
N CYS A 140 -4.87 -7.48 6.75
CA CYS A 140 -5.69 -8.04 7.82
C CYS A 140 -6.43 -9.30 7.39
N PHE A 141 -6.99 -9.33 6.18
CA PHE A 141 -7.63 -10.54 5.67
C PHE A 141 -6.63 -11.67 5.45
N ARG A 142 -5.49 -11.40 4.81
CA ARG A 142 -4.44 -12.41 4.58
C ARG A 142 -3.93 -13.05 5.87
N LEU A 143 -3.72 -12.24 6.90
CA LEU A 143 -3.17 -12.68 8.19
C LEU A 143 -4.22 -13.00 9.24
N GLN A 144 -5.51 -12.96 8.88
CA GLN A 144 -6.63 -13.27 9.76
C GLN A 144 -6.63 -12.42 11.04
N HIS A 145 -6.25 -11.15 10.92
CA HIS A 145 -6.28 -10.18 12.00
C HIS A 145 -7.69 -9.59 12.19
N ASN A 146 -7.91 -8.95 13.34
CA ASN A 146 -9.16 -8.23 13.58
C ASN A 146 -9.32 -7.05 12.61
N ILE A 147 -10.36 -7.13 11.78
CA ILE A 147 -10.63 -6.17 10.71
C ILE A 147 -11.44 -4.95 11.17
N HIS A 148 -12.19 -5.05 12.27
CA HIS A 148 -13.13 -3.99 12.68
C HIS A 148 -12.42 -2.69 13.07
N ASP A 149 -11.30 -2.76 13.78
CA ASP A 149 -10.53 -1.57 14.17
C ASP A 149 -9.94 -0.85 12.95
N VAL A 150 -9.51 -1.63 11.95
CA VAL A 150 -8.98 -1.12 10.69
C VAL A 150 -10.07 -0.44 9.88
N LEU A 151 -11.23 -1.07 9.72
CA LEU A 151 -12.38 -0.48 9.01
C LEU A 151 -12.85 0.82 9.68
N ASN A 152 -12.92 0.86 11.01
CA ASN A 152 -13.29 2.07 11.75
C ASN A 152 -12.28 3.21 11.54
N THR A 153 -10.98 2.88 11.48
CA THR A 153 -9.92 3.88 11.27
C THR A 153 -9.98 4.48 9.86
N ILE A 154 -10.27 3.65 8.86
CA ILE A 154 -10.29 4.04 7.45
C ILE A 154 -11.61 4.70 7.04
N ASP A 155 -12.69 4.49 7.79
CA ASP A 155 -14.05 4.93 7.45
C ASP A 155 -14.12 6.42 7.08
N SER A 156 -13.60 7.28 7.97
CA SER A 156 -13.58 8.73 7.76
C SER A 156 -12.76 9.16 6.53
N VAL A 157 -11.75 8.37 6.15
CA VAL A 157 -10.94 8.63 4.95
C VAL A 157 -11.72 8.27 3.70
N ILE A 158 -12.43 7.14 3.68
CA ILE A 158 -13.29 6.74 2.55
C ILE A 158 -14.47 7.69 2.38
N GLU A 159 -15.07 8.18 3.47
CA GLU A 159 -16.18 9.12 3.40
C GLU A 159 -15.81 10.43 2.66
N ARG A 160 -14.54 10.84 2.72
CA ARG A 160 -14.04 12.00 1.95
C ARG A 160 -14.13 11.79 0.44
N LEU A 161 -14.02 10.56 -0.07
CA LEU A 161 -14.21 10.27 -1.50
C LEU A 161 -15.64 10.59 -1.95
N PHE A 162 -16.64 10.35 -1.09
CA PHE A 162 -18.04 10.62 -1.45
C PHE A 162 -18.28 12.12 -1.68
N HIS A 163 -17.57 12.98 -0.94
CA HIS A 163 -17.60 14.43 -1.14
C HIS A 163 -16.89 14.89 -2.43
N LEU A 164 -16.02 14.04 -3.00
CA LEU A 164 -15.38 14.26 -4.30
C LEU A 164 -16.20 13.69 -5.47
N GLY A 165 -17.44 13.26 -5.22
CA GLY A 165 -18.34 12.72 -6.25
C GLY A 165 -18.18 11.22 -6.51
N TRP A 166 -17.55 10.48 -5.58
CA TRP A 166 -17.40 9.02 -5.68
C TRP A 166 -18.45 8.30 -4.80
N ASP A 167 -19.64 8.88 -4.67
CA ASP A 167 -20.72 8.40 -3.80
C ASP A 167 -21.29 7.03 -4.20
N ASP A 168 -21.11 6.63 -5.46
CA ASP A 168 -21.43 5.27 -5.95
C ASP A 168 -20.67 4.15 -5.20
N LEU A 169 -19.57 4.48 -4.52
CA LEU A 169 -18.82 3.56 -3.67
C LEU A 169 -19.49 3.31 -2.31
N GLN A 170 -20.31 4.25 -1.84
CA GLN A 170 -20.90 4.22 -0.49
C GLN A 170 -21.71 2.95 -0.21
N PRO A 171 -22.55 2.42 -1.13
CA PRO A 171 -23.27 1.17 -0.89
C PRO A 171 -22.33 -0.02 -0.67
N SER A 172 -21.31 -0.19 -1.52
CA SER A 172 -20.33 -1.28 -1.37
C SER A 172 -19.50 -1.15 -0.11
N TRP A 173 -19.12 0.07 0.29
CA TRP A 173 -18.40 0.31 1.53
C TRP A 173 -19.23 -0.08 2.76
N LYS A 174 -20.52 0.27 2.78
CA LYS A 174 -21.45 -0.14 3.86
C LYS A 174 -21.60 -1.66 3.95
N ILE A 175 -21.67 -2.35 2.81
CA ILE A 175 -21.73 -3.82 2.78
C ILE A 175 -20.47 -4.42 3.40
N LEU A 176 -19.29 -3.97 2.97
CA LEU A 176 -18.01 -4.43 3.53
C LEU A 176 -17.92 -4.20 5.04
N LYS A 177 -18.35 -3.04 5.55
CA LYS A 177 -18.34 -2.78 7.00
C LYS A 177 -19.27 -3.71 7.78
N ASN A 178 -20.44 -4.02 7.24
CA ASN A 178 -21.43 -4.87 7.90
C ASN A 178 -21.08 -6.36 7.82
N GLN A 179 -20.44 -6.78 6.72
CA GLN A 179 -20.07 -8.17 6.44
C GLN A 179 -18.62 -8.19 5.93
N PRO A 180 -17.63 -8.04 6.83
CA PRO A 180 -16.24 -7.95 6.42
C PRO A 180 -15.70 -9.32 6.03
N ASP A 181 -15.69 -9.59 4.73
CA ASP A 181 -15.04 -10.75 4.13
C ASP A 181 -14.26 -10.37 2.87
N LEU A 182 -13.42 -11.30 2.41
CA LEU A 182 -12.53 -11.09 1.28
C LEU A 182 -13.28 -10.80 -0.03
N ASN A 183 -14.47 -11.39 -0.23
CA ASN A 183 -15.27 -11.16 -1.43
C ASN A 183 -15.86 -9.75 -1.44
N GLN A 184 -16.36 -9.28 -0.28
CA GLN A 184 -16.86 -7.91 -0.17
C GLN A 184 -15.73 -6.89 -0.32
N PHE A 185 -14.54 -7.22 0.18
CA PHE A 185 -13.36 -6.36 0.01
C PHE A 185 -12.99 -6.23 -1.47
N TYR A 186 -12.86 -7.34 -2.18
CA TYR A 186 -12.56 -7.30 -3.61
C TYR A 186 -13.67 -6.67 -4.46
N ALA A 187 -14.94 -6.84 -4.08
CA ALA A 187 -16.05 -6.14 -4.72
C ALA A 187 -15.95 -4.61 -4.52
N PHE A 188 -15.55 -4.15 -3.33
CA PHE A 188 -15.32 -2.74 -3.07
C PHE A 188 -14.10 -2.20 -3.83
N THR A 189 -12.94 -2.88 -3.75
CA THR A 189 -11.73 -2.40 -4.43
C THR A 189 -11.88 -2.40 -5.93
N TYR A 190 -12.58 -3.38 -6.52
CA TYR A 190 -12.88 -3.37 -7.95
C TYR A 190 -13.67 -2.12 -8.36
N LYS A 191 -14.70 -1.76 -7.60
CA LYS A 191 -15.46 -0.53 -7.86
C LYS A 191 -14.62 0.72 -7.67
N LEU A 192 -13.82 0.78 -6.60
CA LEU A 192 -12.92 1.90 -6.30
C LEU A 192 -11.92 2.10 -7.44
N GLU A 193 -11.28 1.02 -7.89
CA GLU A 193 -10.24 1.06 -8.92
C GLU A 193 -10.83 1.48 -10.28
N ASN A 194 -12.04 1.03 -10.62
CA ASN A 194 -12.74 1.48 -11.83
C ASN A 194 -13.06 2.98 -11.83
N GLN A 195 -13.19 3.64 -10.66
CA GLN A 195 -13.41 5.09 -10.63
C GLN A 195 -12.21 5.86 -11.22
N PHE A 196 -11.00 5.30 -11.17
CA PHE A 196 -9.83 5.91 -11.82
C PHE A 196 -9.88 5.83 -13.36
N GLU A 197 -10.62 4.87 -13.93
CA GLU A 197 -10.69 4.66 -15.37
C GLU A 197 -11.86 5.42 -16.04
N VAL A 198 -12.96 5.65 -15.31
CA VAL A 198 -14.18 6.29 -15.83
C VAL A 198 -13.99 7.78 -16.17
N PHE A 199 -12.97 8.42 -15.60
CA PHE A 199 -12.65 9.84 -15.81
C PHE A 199 -11.28 10.06 -16.48
N ALA A 200 -10.76 9.08 -17.22
CA ALA A 200 -9.50 9.16 -17.97
C ALA A 200 -9.70 9.68 -19.41
#